data_AF-A0A7S2EKS1-F1
#
_entry.id   AF-A0A7S2EKS1-F1
#
_cell.length_a   1.000
_cell.length_b   1.000
_cell.length_c   1.000
_cell.angle_alpha   90.00
_cell.angle_beta   90.00
_cell.angle_gamma   90.00
#
_symmetry.space_group_name_H-M   'P 1'
#
loop_
_entity.id
_entity.type
_entity.pdbx_description
1 polymer ?
#
loop_
_entity_poly.entity_id
_entity_poly.type
_entity_poly.pdbx_seq_one_letter_code
_entity_poly.pdbx_strand_id
1 'polypeptide(L)'
;EFKSNALHIYMAHASWDWNQDSNSAKLGRAGSKQDWLKHSDMVFDELIGIGDELFRYLTLPTSSHGRHRALQRGRREAAITAEASYLMFDSLLAVRMSRLSKMTETLKCSGMAATEASRIRQWERYMCKAIEHMRMIKNYRTPQALRSFAQLFALLLPPFYAPSYVDLAIRVSSLPVGIIFGIITSVALTALY
;
A
#
# COMPACT_ATOMS: atom_id res chain seq x y z
N GLU A 1 -10.32 -3.62 -3.16
CA GLU A 1 -10.84 -3.38 -1.80
C GLU A 1 -11.08 -1.91 -1.49
N PHE A 2 -10.08 -1.02 -1.61
CA PHE A 2 -10.22 0.43 -1.35
C PHE A 2 -11.47 1.07 -1.99
N LYS A 3 -11.62 0.95 -3.31
CA LYS A 3 -12.76 1.50 -4.06
C LYS A 3 -14.13 0.99 -3.54
N SER A 4 -14.22 -0.29 -3.19
CA SER A 4 -15.46 -0.89 -2.70
C SER A 4 -15.85 -0.29 -1.34
N ASN A 5 -14.88 -0.18 -0.42
CA ASN A 5 -15.12 0.39 0.90
C ASN A 5 -15.49 1.87 0.81
N ALA A 6 -14.83 2.65 -0.05
CA ALA A 6 -15.18 4.05 -0.31
C ALA A 6 -16.63 4.19 -0.83
N LEU A 7 -17.03 3.32 -1.76
CA LEU A 7 -18.40 3.31 -2.29
C LEU A 7 -19.43 2.90 -1.23
N HIS A 8 -19.12 1.93 -0.37
CA HIS A 8 -20.00 1.56 0.76
C HIS A 8 -20.17 2.71 1.75
N ILE A 9 -19.09 3.42 2.09
CA ILE A 9 -19.15 4.61 2.95
C ILE A 9 -20.03 5.69 2.31
N TYR A 10 -19.78 6.03 1.04
CA TYR A 10 -20.59 7.01 0.32
C TYR A 10 -22.07 6.61 0.29
N MET A 11 -22.36 5.36 -0.10
CA MET A 11 -23.72 4.85 -0.16
C MET A 11 -24.40 4.93 1.20
N ALA A 12 -23.72 4.59 2.30
CA ALA A 12 -24.32 4.65 3.62
C ALA A 12 -24.66 6.08 4.07
N HIS A 13 -23.82 7.06 3.75
CA HIS A 13 -24.08 8.47 4.05
C HIS A 13 -25.22 9.02 3.17
N ALA A 14 -25.23 8.66 1.88
CA ALA A 14 -26.23 9.10 0.92
C ALA A 14 -27.55 8.34 1.05
N SER A 15 -27.56 7.12 1.61
CA SER A 15 -28.74 6.26 1.76
C SER A 15 -29.48 6.45 3.10
N TRP A 16 -28.88 7.16 4.06
CA TRP A 16 -29.51 7.37 5.36
C TRP A 16 -30.73 8.31 5.27
N ASP A 17 -31.75 8.05 6.08
CA ASP A 17 -32.90 8.95 6.20
C ASP A 17 -32.66 9.99 7.30
N TRP A 18 -32.62 11.26 6.91
CA TRP A 18 -32.28 12.38 7.79
C TRP A 18 -33.47 12.91 8.59
N ASN A 19 -34.59 12.20 8.60
CA ASN A 19 -35.79 12.62 9.32
C ASN A 19 -35.58 12.51 10.85
N GLN A 20 -35.64 13.65 11.54
CA GLN A 20 -35.45 13.73 12.99
C GLN A 20 -36.78 13.65 13.77
N ASP A 21 -37.93 13.84 13.12
CA ASP A 21 -39.22 13.92 13.79
C ASP A 21 -40.02 12.62 13.65
N SER A 22 -40.08 11.85 14.73
CA SER A 22 -40.94 10.66 14.86
C SER A 22 -42.44 10.96 14.70
N ASN A 23 -42.84 12.23 14.87
CA ASN A 23 -44.23 12.67 14.80
C ASN A 23 -44.67 13.14 13.40
N SER A 24 -43.74 13.38 12.46
CA SER A 24 -44.09 13.79 11.09
C SER A 24 -44.17 12.56 10.19
N ALA A 25 -45.32 11.91 10.16
CA ALA A 25 -45.55 10.66 9.43
C ALA A 25 -45.36 10.73 7.89
N LYS A 26 -44.87 11.85 7.31
CA LYS A 26 -44.86 12.08 5.85
C LYS A 26 -43.72 12.92 5.29
N LEU A 27 -42.63 13.12 6.02
CA LEU A 27 -41.49 13.89 5.52
C LEU A 27 -40.23 13.04 5.64
N GLY A 28 -39.99 12.17 4.64
CA GLY A 28 -38.67 11.54 4.46
C GLY A 28 -37.58 12.61 4.22
N ARG A 29 -36.42 12.25 3.68
CA ARG A 29 -35.29 13.17 3.42
C ARG A 29 -35.62 14.60 2.95
N ALA A 30 -36.66 14.79 2.13
CA ALA A 30 -37.10 16.09 1.63
C ALA A 30 -37.61 17.06 2.71
N GLY A 31 -38.00 16.57 3.89
CA GLY A 31 -38.42 17.42 5.02
C GLY A 31 -37.42 17.51 6.17
N SER A 32 -36.22 16.98 5.99
CA SER A 32 -35.10 17.19 6.92
C SER A 32 -34.75 18.67 7.01
N LYS A 33 -34.55 19.19 8.23
CA LYS A 33 -33.97 20.53 8.46
C LYS A 33 -32.51 20.65 8.00
N GLN A 34 -31.80 19.53 7.89
CA GLN A 34 -30.41 19.46 7.45
C GLN A 34 -30.32 19.18 5.95
N ASP A 35 -29.41 19.90 5.30
CA ASP A 35 -29.09 19.73 3.88
C ASP A 35 -28.30 18.44 3.65
N TRP A 36 -29.03 17.34 3.47
CA TRP A 36 -28.48 16.00 3.25
C TRP A 36 -27.73 15.89 1.92
N LEU A 37 -28.09 16.70 0.92
CA LEU A 37 -27.43 16.71 -0.39
C LEU A 37 -26.01 17.26 -0.22
N LYS A 38 -25.90 18.42 0.43
CA LYS A 38 -24.61 19.03 0.75
C LYS A 38 -23.73 18.12 1.60
N HIS A 39 -24.30 17.39 2.56
CA HIS A 39 -23.53 16.39 3.33
C HIS A 39 -22.99 15.28 2.44
N SER A 40 -23.82 14.74 1.54
CA SER A 40 -23.41 13.68 0.62
C SER A 40 -22.31 14.15 -0.32
N ASP A 41 -22.40 15.38 -0.83
CA ASP A 41 -21.37 15.99 -1.68
C ASP A 41 -20.05 16.16 -0.91
N MET A 42 -20.10 16.64 0.34
CA MET A 42 -18.89 16.76 1.18
C MET A 42 -18.22 15.41 1.44
N VAL A 43 -19.01 14.35 1.67
CA VAL A 43 -18.48 12.98 1.84
C VAL A 43 -17.80 12.52 0.56
N PHE A 44 -18.43 12.77 -0.59
CA PHE A 44 -17.88 12.40 -1.89
C PHE A 44 -16.57 13.14 -2.18
N ASP A 45 -16.52 14.44 -1.91
CA ASP A 45 -15.31 15.26 -2.06
C ASP A 45 -14.16 14.77 -1.17
N GLU A 46 -14.43 14.39 0.08
CA GLU A 46 -13.39 13.82 0.94
C GLU A 46 -12.91 12.45 0.47
N LEU A 47 -13.80 11.60 -0.04
CA LEU A 47 -13.42 10.30 -0.61
C LEU A 47 -12.57 10.43 -1.88
N ILE A 48 -12.90 11.38 -2.77
CA ILE A 48 -12.07 11.71 -3.93
C ILE A 48 -10.71 12.26 -3.46
N GLY A 49 -10.72 13.15 -2.48
CA GLY A 49 -9.50 13.74 -1.92
C GLY A 49 -8.56 12.70 -1.31
N ILE A 50 -9.10 11.70 -0.60
CA ILE A 50 -8.31 10.55 -0.10
C ILE A 50 -7.71 9.78 -1.27
N GLY A 51 -8.49 9.55 -2.33
CA GLY A 51 -8.02 8.88 -3.55
C GLY A 51 -6.87 9.63 -4.25
N ASP A 52 -6.99 10.95 -4.40
CA ASP A 52 -5.96 11.79 -5.04
C ASP A 52 -4.68 11.85 -4.18
N GLU A 53 -4.79 12.05 -2.87
CA GLU A 53 -3.62 12.04 -1.98
C GLU A 53 -2.93 10.69 -1.93
N LEU A 54 -3.71 9.60 -1.94
CA LEU A 54 -3.16 8.25 -2.04
C LEU A 54 -2.45 8.05 -3.38
N PHE A 55 -3.04 8.49 -4.49
CA PHE A 55 -2.43 8.38 -5.80
C PHE A 55 -1.12 9.17 -5.90
N ARG A 56 -1.12 10.42 -5.42
CA ARG A 56 0.10 11.25 -5.31
C ARG A 56 1.16 10.58 -4.44
N TYR A 57 0.75 10.03 -3.29
CA TYR A 57 1.65 9.28 -2.43
C TYR A 57 2.22 8.07 -3.19
N LEU A 58 1.41 7.25 -3.86
CA LEU A 58 1.88 6.04 -4.54
C LEU A 58 2.77 6.33 -5.76
N THR A 59 2.54 7.45 -6.45
CA THR A 59 3.34 7.88 -7.62
C THR A 59 4.65 8.56 -7.25
N LEU A 60 4.84 9.00 -5.99
CA LEU A 60 6.13 9.53 -5.54
C LEU A 60 7.27 8.51 -5.76
N PRO A 61 8.43 8.96 -6.26
CA PRO A 61 9.59 8.10 -6.46
C PRO A 61 10.05 7.48 -5.14
N THR A 62 10.62 6.27 -5.20
CA THR A 62 11.14 5.60 -4.01
C THR A 62 12.61 6.00 -3.77
N SER A 63 12.87 6.57 -2.59
CA SER A 63 14.18 7.09 -2.20
C SER A 63 15.11 6.06 -1.56
N SER A 64 14.95 4.76 -1.87
CA SER A 64 15.66 3.67 -1.16
C SER A 64 16.84 3.02 -1.91
N HIS A 65 17.25 3.55 -3.08
CA HIS A 65 18.39 3.00 -3.85
C HIS A 65 19.75 3.23 -3.18
N GLY A 66 20.73 2.39 -3.52
CA GLY A 66 22.12 2.52 -3.04
C GLY A 66 22.72 3.90 -3.31
N ARG A 67 22.41 4.52 -4.46
CA ARG A 67 22.83 5.90 -4.79
C ARG A 67 22.34 6.94 -3.77
N HIS A 68 21.16 6.73 -3.19
CA HIS A 68 20.58 7.63 -2.19
C HIS A 68 21.26 7.52 -0.81
N ARG A 69 22.04 6.46 -0.58
CA ARG A 69 22.87 6.29 0.62
C ARG A 69 24.31 6.73 0.39
N ALA A 70 24.87 6.37 -0.77
CA ALA A 70 26.28 6.59 -1.10
C ALA A 70 26.61 8.05 -1.45
N LEU A 71 25.76 8.74 -2.23
CA LEU A 71 26.06 10.07 -2.75
C LEU A 71 25.43 11.19 -1.90
N GLN A 72 26.12 12.32 -1.71
CA GLN A 72 25.57 13.49 -1.01
C GLN A 72 24.29 14.03 -1.68
N ARG A 73 24.29 14.16 -3.02
CA ARG A 73 23.10 14.60 -3.79
C ARG A 73 21.94 13.62 -3.64
N GLY A 74 22.22 12.31 -3.68
CA GLY A 74 21.21 11.26 -3.49
C GLY A 74 20.61 11.25 -2.09
N ARG A 75 21.40 11.55 -1.04
CA ARG A 75 20.89 11.70 0.33
C ARG A 75 19.92 12.88 0.45
N ARG A 76 20.22 14.00 -0.22
CA ARG A 76 19.35 15.18 -0.23
C ARG A 76 18.03 14.90 -0.96
N GLU A 77 18.08 14.30 -2.14
CA GLU A 77 16.90 13.87 -2.89
C GLU A 77 16.04 12.92 -2.05
N ALA A 78 16.67 11.98 -1.34
CA ALA A 78 15.97 11.06 -0.47
C ALA A 78 15.29 11.71 0.72
N ALA A 79 15.95 12.70 1.36
CA ALA A 79 15.37 13.46 2.45
C ALA A 79 14.13 14.25 1.99
N ILE A 80 14.23 14.96 0.86
CA ILE A 80 13.10 15.72 0.28
C ILE A 80 11.93 14.79 -0.06
N THR A 81 12.22 13.64 -0.66
CA THR A 81 11.19 12.67 -1.04
C THR A 81 10.54 12.03 0.20
N ALA A 82 11.33 11.74 1.23
CA ALA A 82 10.83 11.19 2.49
C ALA A 82 9.93 12.21 3.22
N GLU A 83 10.34 13.47 3.28
CA GLU A 83 9.54 14.57 3.85
C GLU A 83 8.22 14.74 3.11
N ALA A 84 8.25 14.85 1.78
CA ALA A 84 7.04 14.92 0.97
C ALA A 84 6.11 13.72 1.19
N SER A 85 6.69 12.51 1.25
CA SER A 85 5.92 11.29 1.50
C SER A 85 5.27 11.25 2.88
N TYR A 86 5.95 11.78 3.90
CA TYR A 86 5.43 11.88 5.25
C TYR A 86 4.28 12.87 5.31
N LEU A 87 4.46 14.07 4.75
CA LEU A 87 3.43 15.12 4.73
C LEU A 87 2.16 14.67 3.99
N MET A 88 2.31 14.01 2.84
CA MET A 88 1.16 13.46 2.08
C MET A 88 0.42 12.35 2.82
N PHE A 89 1.15 11.49 3.52
CA PHE A 89 0.53 10.38 4.24
C PHE A 89 -0.14 10.87 5.53
N ASP A 90 0.47 11.85 6.19
CA ASP A 90 -0.09 12.52 7.37
C ASP A 90 -1.36 13.31 7.02
N SER A 91 -1.38 14.06 5.91
CA SER A 91 -2.61 14.73 5.47
C SER A 91 -3.75 13.75 5.21
N LEU A 92 -3.43 12.62 4.58
CA LEU A 92 -4.42 11.60 4.26
C LEU A 92 -5.05 10.97 5.51
N LEU A 93 -4.22 10.51 6.46
CA LEU A 93 -4.70 9.82 7.66
C LEU A 93 -5.17 10.80 8.74
N ALA A 94 -4.38 11.82 9.07
CA ALA A 94 -4.69 12.70 10.17
C ALA A 94 -5.81 13.69 9.83
N VAL A 95 -5.83 14.22 8.59
CA VAL A 95 -6.83 15.23 8.21
C VAL A 95 -8.05 14.57 7.58
N ARG A 96 -7.91 13.89 6.45
CA ARG A 96 -9.07 13.44 5.65
C ARG A 96 -9.84 12.31 6.31
N MET A 97 -9.16 11.27 6.79
CA MET A 97 -9.85 10.20 7.52
C MET A 97 -10.55 10.72 8.78
N SER A 98 -9.93 11.65 9.51
CA SER A 98 -10.57 12.26 10.69
C SER A 98 -11.79 13.10 10.33
N ARG A 99 -11.78 13.79 9.17
CA ARG A 99 -12.97 14.50 8.65
C ARG A 99 -14.08 13.54 8.28
N LEU A 100 -13.75 12.43 7.62
CA LEU A 100 -14.72 11.39 7.27
C LEU A 100 -15.39 10.81 8.52
N SER A 101 -14.60 10.46 9.55
CA SER A 101 -15.15 9.98 10.81
C SER A 101 -16.02 11.04 11.53
N LYS A 102 -15.69 12.34 11.42
CA LYS A 102 -16.55 13.43 11.93
C LYS A 102 -17.89 13.52 11.20
N MET A 103 -17.91 13.28 9.89
CA MET A 103 -19.17 13.23 9.13
C MET A 103 -20.07 12.07 9.60
N THR A 104 -19.47 10.95 10.00
CA THR A 104 -20.19 9.85 10.65
C THR A 104 -20.75 10.25 12.03
N GLU A 105 -20.04 11.08 12.79
CA GLU A 105 -20.58 11.65 14.03
C GLU A 105 -21.75 12.62 13.78
N THR A 106 -21.70 13.41 12.71
CA THR A 106 -22.83 14.26 12.30
C THR A 106 -24.08 13.42 12.06
N LEU A 107 -23.96 12.28 11.37
CA LEU A 107 -25.07 11.35 11.15
C LEU A 107 -25.63 10.78 12.46
N LYS A 108 -24.77 10.47 13.43
CA LYS A 108 -25.20 10.03 14.77
C LYS A 108 -25.99 11.11 15.49
N CYS A 109 -25.53 12.36 15.44
CA CYS A 109 -26.26 13.50 16.00
C CYS A 109 -27.63 13.70 15.32
N SER A 110 -27.76 13.34 14.05
CA SER A 110 -29.01 13.41 13.28
C SER A 110 -29.93 12.21 13.48
N GLY A 111 -29.67 11.34 14.47
CA GLY A 111 -30.57 10.24 14.84
C GLY A 111 -30.19 8.87 14.28
N MET A 112 -29.00 8.71 13.69
CA MET A 112 -28.53 7.41 13.21
C MET A 112 -28.39 6.38 14.33
N ALA A 113 -28.93 5.19 14.10
CA ALA A 113 -28.79 4.06 15.00
C ALA A 113 -27.31 3.68 15.20
N ALA A 114 -26.92 3.38 16.45
CA ALA A 114 -25.54 3.05 16.79
C ALA A 114 -24.99 1.84 16.01
N THR A 115 -25.86 0.89 15.64
CA THR A 115 -25.49 -0.28 14.83
C THR A 115 -25.09 0.09 13.41
N GLU A 116 -25.80 1.01 12.76
CA GLU A 116 -25.48 1.49 11.41
C GLU A 116 -24.22 2.34 11.41
N ALA A 117 -24.06 3.23 12.40
CA ALA A 117 -22.83 3.99 12.57
C ALA A 117 -21.61 3.09 12.79
N SER A 118 -21.79 1.95 13.50
CA SER A 118 -20.73 0.95 13.67
C SER A 118 -20.31 0.29 12.34
N ARG A 119 -21.28 0.01 11.45
CA ARG A 119 -21.00 -0.53 10.10
C ARG A 119 -20.20 0.46 9.25
N ILE A 120 -20.54 1.75 9.29
CA ILE A 120 -19.79 2.80 8.59
C ILE A 120 -18.33 2.83 9.07
N ARG A 121 -18.12 2.84 10.39
CA ARG A 121 -16.78 2.80 10.98
C ARG A 121 -16.00 1.53 10.61
N GLN A 122 -16.70 0.40 10.43
CA GLN A 122 -16.07 -0.83 9.97
C GLN A 122 -15.52 -0.69 8.54
N TRP A 123 -16.29 -0.08 7.63
CA TRP A 123 -15.80 0.21 6.28
C TRP A 123 -14.66 1.24 6.28
N GLU A 124 -14.72 2.29 7.11
CA GLU A 124 -13.62 3.24 7.30
C GLU A 124 -12.33 2.51 7.72
N ARG A 125 -12.44 1.58 8.68
CA ARG A 125 -11.30 0.76 9.13
C ARG A 125 -10.75 -0.13 8.02
N TYR A 126 -11.62 -0.76 7.22
CA TYR A 126 -11.18 -1.58 6.08
C TYR A 126 -10.51 -0.73 4.99
N MET A 127 -10.99 0.50 4.78
CA MET A 127 -10.36 1.44 3.88
C MET A 127 -8.95 1.83 4.38
N CYS A 128 -8.79 2.16 5.67
CA CYS A 128 -7.48 2.40 6.29
C CYS A 128 -6.54 1.20 6.16
N LYS A 129 -7.04 -0.02 6.38
CA LYS A 129 -6.23 -1.24 6.22
C LYS A 129 -5.73 -1.40 4.78
N ALA A 130 -6.59 -1.12 3.80
CA ALA A 130 -6.20 -1.16 2.38
C ALA A 130 -5.15 -0.10 2.05
N ILE A 131 -5.29 1.13 2.58
CA ILE A 131 -4.30 2.21 2.45
C ILE A 131 -2.94 1.79 3.01
N GLU A 132 -2.91 1.27 4.25
CA GLU A 132 -1.67 0.84 4.88
C GLU A 132 -1.03 -0.34 4.12
N HIS A 133 -1.85 -1.27 3.62
CA HIS A 133 -1.35 -2.37 2.79
C HIS A 133 -0.69 -1.87 1.50
N MET A 134 -1.29 -0.88 0.83
CA MET A 134 -0.67 -0.25 -0.36
C MET A 134 0.63 0.48 -0.01
N ARG A 135 0.67 1.18 1.14
CA ARG A 135 1.90 1.77 1.67
C ARG A 135 2.98 0.73 1.92
N MET A 136 2.63 -0.40 2.52
CA MET A 136 3.55 -1.51 2.76
C MET A 136 4.09 -2.08 1.46
N ILE A 137 3.24 -2.32 0.45
CA ILE A 137 3.67 -2.78 -0.88
C ILE A 137 4.60 -1.76 -1.54
N LYS A 138 4.25 -0.46 -1.49
CA LYS A 138 5.10 0.61 -2.05
C LYS A 138 6.48 0.66 -1.40
N ASN A 139 6.53 0.52 -0.07
CA ASN A 139 7.77 0.58 0.70
C ASN A 139 8.50 -0.77 0.75
N TYR A 140 7.86 -1.85 0.29
CA TYR A 140 8.45 -3.17 0.28
C TYR A 140 9.68 -3.21 -0.62
N ARG A 141 10.80 -3.68 -0.08
CA ARG A 141 12.02 -3.91 -0.84
C ARG A 141 12.77 -5.11 -0.28
N THR A 142 13.26 -5.96 -1.18
CA THR A 142 14.22 -7.01 -0.81
C THR A 142 15.45 -6.34 -0.18
N PRO A 143 15.83 -6.68 1.06
CA PRO A 143 16.95 -6.05 1.73
C PRO A 143 18.22 -6.21 0.88
N GLN A 144 18.94 -5.12 0.65
CA GLN A 144 20.16 -5.12 -0.18
C GLN A 144 21.16 -6.16 0.33
N ALA A 145 21.28 -6.33 1.65
CA ALA A 145 22.14 -7.33 2.27
C ALA A 145 21.80 -8.76 1.81
N LEU A 146 20.52 -9.13 1.71
CA LEU A 146 20.11 -10.46 1.26
C LEU A 146 20.45 -10.65 -0.23
N ARG A 147 20.20 -9.63 -1.07
CA ARG A 147 20.58 -9.66 -2.49
C ARG A 147 22.10 -9.82 -2.66
N SER A 148 22.89 -9.07 -1.89
CA SER A 148 24.35 -9.16 -1.94
C SER A 148 24.89 -10.48 -1.39
N PHE A 149 24.31 -11.00 -0.31
CA PHE A 149 24.65 -12.31 0.24
C PHE A 149 24.37 -13.44 -0.76
N ALA A 150 23.20 -13.41 -1.39
CA ALA A 150 22.81 -14.31 -2.45
C ALA A 150 23.79 -14.31 -3.64
N GLN A 151 24.19 -13.13 -4.11
CA GLN A 151 25.17 -12.99 -5.19
C GLN A 151 26.54 -13.56 -4.81
N LEU A 152 27.00 -13.30 -3.57
CA LEU A 152 28.24 -13.89 -3.06
C LEU A 152 28.15 -15.42 -2.97
N PHE A 153 27.01 -15.94 -2.51
CA PHE A 153 26.77 -17.37 -2.43
C PHE A 153 26.80 -18.02 -3.81
N ALA A 154 26.13 -17.42 -4.81
CA ALA A 154 26.15 -17.90 -6.19
C ALA A 154 27.56 -17.87 -6.83
N LEU A 155 28.39 -16.90 -6.45
CA LEU A 155 29.78 -16.81 -6.90
C LEU A 155 30.70 -17.85 -6.25
N LEU A 156 30.50 -18.14 -4.96
CA LEU A 156 31.36 -19.05 -4.21
C LEU A 156 31.00 -20.53 -4.42
N LEU A 157 29.77 -20.85 -4.78
CA LEU A 157 29.30 -22.23 -4.90
C LEU A 157 30.06 -23.05 -5.96
N PRO A 158 30.31 -22.55 -7.20
CA PRO A 158 31.00 -23.36 -8.21
C PRO A 158 32.43 -23.78 -7.84
N PRO A 159 33.28 -22.91 -7.26
CA PRO A 159 34.59 -23.33 -6.72
C PRO A 159 34.50 -24.42 -5.64
N PHE A 160 33.49 -24.39 -4.76
CA PHE A 160 33.31 -25.42 -3.73
C PHE A 160 32.95 -26.79 -4.32
N TYR A 161 32.18 -26.82 -5.41
CA TYR A 161 31.83 -28.06 -6.12
C TYR A 161 32.85 -28.50 -7.17
N ALA A 162 33.90 -27.70 -7.40
CA ALA A 162 34.95 -28.01 -8.37
C ALA A 162 35.59 -29.40 -8.18
N PRO A 163 35.91 -29.87 -6.95
CA PRO A 163 36.46 -31.21 -6.75
C PRO A 163 35.52 -32.33 -7.23
N SER A 164 34.20 -32.15 -7.10
CA SER A 164 33.22 -33.12 -7.58
C SER A 164 33.15 -33.15 -9.11
N TYR A 165 33.31 -32.00 -9.78
CA TYR A 165 33.39 -31.95 -11.24
C TYR A 165 34.68 -32.61 -11.76
N VAL A 166 35.78 -32.50 -11.02
CA VAL A 166 37.05 -33.18 -11.34
C VAL A 166 36.93 -34.69 -11.15
N ASP A 167 36.33 -35.16 -10.05
CA ASP A 167 36.08 -36.61 -9.83
C ASP A 167 35.20 -37.20 -10.95
N LEU A 168 34.18 -36.47 -11.39
CA LEU A 168 33.35 -36.85 -12.53
C LEU A 168 34.15 -36.97 -13.83
N ALA A 169 35.04 -36.01 -14.12
CA ALA A 169 35.87 -36.02 -15.32
C ALA A 169 36.83 -37.23 -15.35
N ILE A 170 37.38 -37.61 -14.19
CA ILE A 170 38.26 -38.77 -14.03
C ILE A 170 37.47 -40.06 -14.27
N ARG A 171 36.27 -40.21 -13.67
CA ARG A 171 35.44 -41.42 -13.82
C ARG A 171 34.95 -41.64 -15.25
N VAL A 172 34.60 -40.57 -15.97
CA VAL A 172 34.09 -40.64 -17.36
C VAL A 172 35.24 -40.59 -18.38
N SER A 173 36.51 -40.50 -17.93
CA SER A 173 37.70 -40.39 -18.78
C SER A 173 37.59 -39.30 -19.86
N SER A 174 36.85 -38.23 -19.57
CA SER A 174 36.57 -37.14 -20.52
C SER A 174 36.63 -35.79 -19.80
N LEU A 175 37.74 -35.09 -20.03
CA LEU A 175 38.00 -33.75 -19.53
C LEU A 175 36.93 -32.72 -19.96
N PRO A 176 36.40 -32.76 -21.21
CA PRO A 176 35.37 -31.80 -21.63
C PRO A 176 34.09 -31.86 -20.79
N VAL A 177 33.70 -33.04 -20.30
CA VAL A 177 32.45 -33.23 -19.55
C VAL A 177 32.50 -32.47 -18.22
N GLY A 178 33.62 -32.54 -17.49
CA GLY A 178 33.79 -31.80 -16.23
C GLY A 178 33.79 -30.28 -16.43
N ILE A 179 34.41 -29.80 -17.51
CA ILE A 179 34.44 -28.36 -17.84
C ILE A 179 33.03 -27.86 -18.19
N ILE A 180 32.30 -28.58 -19.05
CA ILE A 180 30.94 -28.22 -19.44
C ILE A 180 30.03 -28.16 -18.20
N PHE A 181 30.15 -29.13 -17.29
CA PHE A 181 29.33 -29.16 -16.08
C PHE A 181 29.62 -27.97 -15.16
N GLY A 182 30.90 -27.59 -14.99
CA GLY A 182 31.29 -26.42 -14.20
C GLY A 182 30.84 -25.07 -14.80
N ILE A 183 30.86 -24.97 -16.14
CA ILE A 183 30.33 -23.78 -16.84
C ILE A 183 28.82 -23.70 -16.70
N ILE A 184 28.11 -24.81 -16.94
CA ILE A 184 26.64 -24.86 -16.83
C ILE A 184 26.18 -24.54 -15.41
N THR A 185 26.85 -25.07 -14.37
CA THR A 185 26.47 -24.77 -12.99
C THR A 185 26.71 -23.31 -12.64
N SER A 186 27.84 -22.74 -13.06
CA SER A 186 28.14 -21.31 -12.88
C SER A 186 27.13 -20.41 -13.61
N VAL A 187 26.76 -20.75 -14.85
CA VAL A 187 25.76 -20.00 -15.63
C VAL A 187 24.37 -20.14 -15.00
N ALA A 188 23.96 -21.35 -14.60
CA ALA A 188 22.67 -21.59 -13.96
C ALA A 188 22.51 -20.85 -12.63
N LEU A 189 23.57 -20.82 -11.81
CA LEU A 189 23.60 -20.07 -10.54
C LEU A 189 23.57 -18.56 -10.75
N THR A 190 24.24 -18.08 -11.78
CA THR A 190 24.24 -16.64 -12.13
C THR A 190 22.90 -16.22 -12.74
N ALA A 191 22.25 -17.08 -13.54
CA ALA A 191 20.95 -16.81 -14.15
C ALA A 191 19.77 -16.86 -13.16
N LEU A 192 19.96 -17.44 -11.97
CA LEU A 192 18.97 -17.47 -10.89
C LEU A 192 18.78 -16.10 -10.21
N TYR A 193 19.71 -15.15 -10.43
CA TYR A 193 19.76 -13.84 -9.77
C TYR A 193 19.81 -12.67 -10.76
#